data_AF-A0A6I3U4V1-F1
#
_entry.id   AF-A0A6I3U4V1-F1
#
_cell.length_a   1.000
_cell.length_b   1.000
_cell.length_c   1.000
_cell.angle_alpha   90.00
_cell.angle_beta   90.00
_cell.angle_gamma   90.00
#
_symmetry.space_group_name_H-M   'P 1'
#
loop_
_entity.id
_entity.type
_entity.pdbx_description
1 polymer ?
#
loop_
_entity_poly.entity_id
_entity_poly.type
_entity_poly.pdbx_seq_one_letter_code
_entity_poly.pdbx_strand_id
1 'polypeptide(L)'
;NYTNQTWAELETVLTAAKSVNTNESKQSEVNEAVEKLTATIEKLVELSEKPILTLTSTDKKILEREDVAKYTLTSTKAKIKSITAELKKGDTVIHTVILAGDNLKEAALSAEFNNLEYYKEYTLSTKIVYDRGNGDVTETLENQNIQLDLKKIEIKNINQTSLISVDADGNES
;
A
#
# COMPACT_ATOMS: atom_id res chain seq x y z
N ASN A 1 -0.89 8.41 21.23
CA ASN A 1 -0.10 7.15 21.33
C ASN A 1 1.36 7.50 21.22
N TYR A 2 2.19 6.94 22.08
CA TYR A 2 3.64 7.19 22.13
C TYR A 2 4.44 5.97 21.67
N THR A 3 5.72 6.17 21.35
CA THR A 3 6.65 5.07 21.05
C THR A 3 6.82 4.16 22.26
N ASN A 4 7.01 2.87 22.02
CA ASN A 4 7.24 1.85 23.04
C ASN A 4 8.48 2.18 23.89
N GLN A 5 9.53 2.75 23.26
CA GLN A 5 10.77 3.11 23.94
C GLN A 5 10.54 4.16 25.04
N THR A 6 10.02 5.33 24.66
CA THR A 6 9.81 6.43 25.63
C THR A 6 8.69 6.13 26.62
N TRP A 7 7.72 5.29 26.25
CA TRP A 7 6.72 4.79 27.18
C TRP A 7 7.32 3.84 28.24
N ALA A 8 8.18 2.90 27.85
CA ALA A 8 8.85 2.01 28.80
C ALA A 8 9.77 2.77 29.77
N GLU A 9 10.43 3.83 29.29
CA GLU A 9 11.20 4.74 30.13
C GLU A 9 10.30 5.43 31.17
N LEU A 10 9.12 5.92 30.76
CA LEU A 10 8.14 6.50 31.67
C LEU A 10 7.65 5.49 32.71
N GLU A 11 7.34 4.25 32.31
CA GLU A 11 6.92 3.19 33.24
C GLU A 11 7.99 2.88 34.29
N THR A 12 9.26 2.89 33.87
CA THR A 12 10.40 2.70 34.76
C THR A 12 10.49 3.83 35.80
N VAL A 13 10.44 5.09 35.36
CA VAL A 13 10.51 6.25 36.25
C VAL A 13 9.28 6.33 37.16
N LEU A 14 8.09 5.98 36.65
CA LEU A 14 6.86 5.90 37.43
C LEU A 14 6.96 4.84 38.54
N THR A 15 7.57 3.70 38.26
CA THR A 15 7.80 2.66 39.27
C THR A 15 8.73 3.15 40.38
N ALA A 16 9.81 3.84 40.03
CA ALA A 16 10.72 4.44 41.00
C ALA A 16 10.03 5.52 41.86
N ALA A 17 9.25 6.42 41.24
CA ALA A 17 8.52 7.46 41.95
C ALA A 17 7.44 6.89 42.88
N LYS A 18 6.75 5.81 42.47
CA LYS A 18 5.82 5.07 43.35
C LYS A 18 6.52 4.58 44.61
N SER A 19 7.73 4.02 44.49
CA SER A 19 8.50 3.57 45.64
C SER A 19 8.85 4.73 46.60
N VAL A 20 9.19 5.90 46.08
CA VAL A 20 9.44 7.11 46.90
C VAL A 20 8.17 7.54 47.63
N ASN A 21 7.01 7.47 46.97
CA ASN A 21 5.73 7.84 47.55
C ASN A 21 5.20 6.86 48.61
N THR A 22 5.63 5.59 48.58
CA THR A 22 5.17 4.56 49.54
C THR A 22 6.06 4.44 50.79
N ASN A 23 7.29 4.94 50.72
CA ASN A 23 8.26 4.85 51.82
C ASN A 23 8.35 6.15 52.62
N GLU A 24 8.94 6.10 53.81
CA GLU A 24 9.38 7.31 54.52
C GLU A 24 10.57 7.95 53.78
N SER A 25 10.26 8.79 52.80
CA SER A 25 11.24 9.47 51.94
C SER A 25 11.44 10.92 52.37
N LYS A 26 12.65 11.45 52.15
CA LYS A 26 12.97 12.86 52.36
C LYS A 26 12.35 13.72 51.27
N GLN A 27 12.04 14.98 51.58
CA GLN A 27 11.54 15.94 50.58
C GLN A 27 12.47 16.08 49.37
N SER A 28 13.79 15.97 49.56
CA SER A 28 14.76 15.99 48.46
C SER A 28 14.56 14.83 47.48
N GLU A 29 14.24 13.62 47.97
CA GLU A 29 13.98 12.44 47.14
C GLU A 29 12.64 12.55 46.42
N VAL A 30 11.63 13.13 47.07
CA VAL A 30 10.35 13.48 46.44
C VAL A 30 10.55 14.47 45.30
N ASN A 31 11.33 15.53 45.54
CA ASN A 31 11.61 16.55 44.52
C ASN A 31 12.35 15.94 43.31
N GLU A 32 13.36 15.11 43.55
CA GLU A 32 14.09 14.43 42.46
C GLU A 32 13.18 13.48 41.67
N ALA A 33 12.30 12.75 42.34
CA ALA A 33 11.33 11.88 41.67
C ALA A 33 10.34 12.67 40.79
N VAL A 34 9.89 13.84 41.27
CA VAL A 34 9.01 14.74 40.50
C VAL A 34 9.74 15.34 39.30
N GLU A 35 10.98 15.80 39.48
CA GLU A 35 11.81 16.34 38.40
C GLU A 35 12.05 15.29 37.30
N LYS A 36 12.42 14.06 37.69
CA LYS A 36 12.61 12.95 36.75
C LYS A 36 11.32 12.60 36.01
N LEU A 37 10.20 12.47 36.71
CA LEU A 37 8.91 12.22 36.08
C LEU A 37 8.56 13.30 35.06
N THR A 38 8.72 14.57 35.43
CA THR A 38 8.41 15.72 34.57
C THR A 38 9.30 15.69 33.32
N ALA A 39 10.61 15.54 33.50
CA ALA A 39 11.56 15.46 32.39
C ALA A 39 11.33 14.25 31.48
N THR A 40 10.88 13.11 32.00
CA THR A 40 10.56 11.93 31.18
C THR A 40 9.25 12.12 30.40
N ILE A 41 8.24 12.78 30.99
CA ILE A 41 7.00 13.12 30.29
C ILE A 41 7.28 14.06 29.10
N GLU A 42 8.14 15.07 29.29
CA GLU A 42 8.53 16.00 28.22
C GLU A 42 9.29 15.33 27.06
N LYS A 43 9.94 14.19 27.32
CA LYS A 43 10.71 13.40 26.34
C LYS A 43 9.87 12.34 25.63
N LEU A 44 8.58 12.21 25.95
CA LEU A 44 7.71 11.27 25.24
C LEU A 44 7.66 11.60 23.75
N VAL A 45 7.80 10.57 22.92
CA VAL A 45 7.75 10.69 21.46
C VAL A 45 6.46 10.12 20.95
N GLU A 46 5.65 10.94 20.27
CA GLU A 46 4.40 10.50 19.67
C GLU A 46 4.64 9.56 18.48
N LEU A 47 3.74 8.61 18.28
CA LEU A 47 3.73 7.83 17.05
C LEU A 47 3.36 8.71 15.87
N SER A 48 4.08 8.56 14.75
CA SER A 48 3.67 9.18 13.49
C SER A 48 2.24 8.76 13.11
N GLU A 49 1.55 9.64 12.40
CA GLU A 49 0.25 9.30 11.80
C GLU A 49 0.36 8.06 10.92
N LYS A 50 -0.66 7.20 11.00
CA LYS A 50 -0.71 5.99 10.18
C LYS A 50 -0.87 6.39 8.70
N PRO A 51 -0.02 5.88 7.79
CA PRO A 51 -0.22 6.11 6.37
C PRO A 51 -1.42 5.30 5.86
N ILE A 52 -2.17 5.87 4.91
CA ILE A 52 -3.32 5.20 4.29
C ILE A 52 -3.07 5.12 2.79
N LEU A 53 -2.86 3.91 2.30
CA LEU A 53 -2.74 3.63 0.87
C LEU A 53 -4.08 3.17 0.31
N THR A 54 -4.56 3.86 -0.72
CA THR A 54 -5.83 3.57 -1.39
C THR A 54 -5.58 3.31 -2.86
N LEU A 55 -6.07 2.18 -3.38
CA LEU A 55 -6.21 2.00 -4.82
C LEU A 55 -7.38 2.85 -5.31
N THR A 56 -7.11 3.82 -6.17
CA THR A 56 -8.13 4.77 -6.66
C THR A 56 -8.81 4.26 -7.92
N SER A 57 -8.06 3.66 -8.84
CA SER A 57 -8.60 3.06 -10.06
C SER A 57 -7.62 2.12 -10.74
N THR A 58 -8.12 1.36 -11.70
CA THR A 58 -7.35 0.57 -12.67
C THR A 58 -7.75 1.03 -14.06
N ASP A 59 -6.77 1.35 -14.89
CA ASP A 59 -6.97 1.87 -16.24
C ASP A 59 -6.58 0.79 -17.26
N LYS A 60 -7.60 0.08 -17.76
CA LYS A 60 -7.42 -1.03 -18.69
C LYS A 60 -7.22 -0.51 -20.10
N LYS A 61 -5.98 -0.54 -20.60
CA LYS A 61 -5.68 -0.26 -22.00
C LYS A 61 -5.79 -1.54 -22.81
N ILE A 62 -7.04 -1.94 -23.07
CA ILE A 62 -7.39 -3.26 -23.61
C ILE A 62 -6.57 -3.59 -24.87
N LEU A 63 -6.51 -2.68 -25.84
CA LEU A 63 -5.80 -2.92 -27.12
C LEU A 63 -4.27 -2.96 -26.96
N GLU A 64 -3.72 -2.25 -25.98
CA GLU A 64 -2.28 -2.24 -25.66
C GLU A 64 -1.89 -3.46 -24.82
N ARG A 65 -2.87 -4.22 -24.32
CA ARG A 65 -2.68 -5.36 -23.40
C ARG A 65 -2.04 -4.93 -22.08
N GLU A 66 -2.43 -3.77 -21.59
CA GLU A 66 -1.90 -3.16 -20.37
C GLU A 66 -3.02 -2.84 -19.36
N ASP A 67 -2.65 -2.80 -18.09
CA ASP A 67 -3.46 -2.22 -17.01
C ASP A 67 -2.58 -1.30 -16.15
N VAL A 68 -3.08 -0.11 -15.83
CA VAL A 68 -2.40 0.83 -14.95
C VAL A 68 -3.21 0.99 -13.67
N ALA A 69 -2.70 0.43 -12.57
CA ALA A 69 -3.26 0.62 -11.23
C ALA A 69 -2.77 1.95 -10.64
N LYS A 70 -3.70 2.81 -10.21
CA LYS A 70 -3.43 4.14 -9.65
C LYS A 70 -3.75 4.14 -8.16
N TYR A 71 -2.89 4.77 -7.38
CA TYR A 71 -2.99 4.81 -5.93
C TYR A 71 -2.81 6.22 -5.39
N THR A 72 -3.39 6.45 -4.22
CA THR A 72 -3.09 7.62 -3.39
C THR A 72 -2.61 7.19 -2.02
N LEU A 73 -1.54 7.83 -1.55
CA LEU A 73 -1.05 7.72 -0.18
C LEU A 73 -1.44 8.98 0.60
N THR A 74 -2.23 8.79 1.64
CA THR A 74 -2.55 9.85 2.60
C THR A 74 -1.65 9.73 3.83
N SER A 75 -1.05 10.87 4.22
CA SER A 75 -0.05 11.02 5.30
C SER A 75 1.28 10.30 5.04
N THR A 76 2.35 11.08 4.90
CA THR A 76 3.75 10.62 4.75
C THR A 76 4.57 10.85 6.03
N LYS A 77 3.89 11.10 7.17
CA LYS A 77 4.57 11.37 8.45
C LYS A 77 5.26 10.12 9.02
N ALA A 78 4.73 8.95 8.73
CA ALA A 78 5.42 7.69 9.01
C ALA A 78 6.51 7.43 7.96
N LYS A 79 7.59 6.77 8.37
CA LYS A 79 8.63 6.37 7.44
C LYS A 79 8.10 5.23 6.57
N ILE A 80 7.81 5.52 5.30
CA ILE A 80 7.46 4.49 4.31
C ILE A 80 8.74 3.80 3.86
N LYS A 81 8.81 2.48 4.03
CA LYS A 81 9.94 1.64 3.60
C LYS A 81 9.74 1.10 2.19
N SER A 82 8.53 0.60 1.91
CA SER A 82 8.21 0.09 0.58
C SER A 82 6.72 0.09 0.31
N ILE A 83 6.35 0.34 -0.95
CA ILE A 83 5.05 -0.01 -1.49
C ILE A 83 5.29 -0.86 -2.72
N THR A 84 4.66 -2.03 -2.77
CA THR A 84 4.85 -3.00 -3.86
C THR A 84 3.50 -3.50 -4.36
N ALA A 85 3.30 -3.46 -5.67
CA ALA A 85 2.16 -4.05 -6.34
C ALA A 85 2.62 -5.27 -7.14
N GLU A 86 1.95 -6.41 -6.93
CA GLU A 86 2.19 -7.65 -7.64
C GLU A 86 0.95 -8.03 -8.42
N LEU A 87 1.14 -8.40 -9.68
CA LEU A 87 0.10 -9.02 -10.50
C LEU A 87 0.35 -10.53 -10.57
N LYS A 88 -0.65 -11.32 -10.20
CA LYS A 88 -0.56 -12.79 -10.13
C LYS A 88 -1.49 -13.45 -11.12
N LYS A 89 -1.03 -14.54 -11.74
CA LYS A 89 -1.84 -15.45 -12.55
C LYS A 89 -2.02 -16.74 -11.76
N GLY A 90 -3.19 -16.92 -11.16
CA GLY A 90 -3.34 -17.87 -10.05
C GLY A 90 -2.39 -17.50 -8.90
N ASP A 91 -1.59 -18.44 -8.42
CA ASP A 91 -0.63 -18.20 -7.34
C ASP A 91 0.73 -17.65 -7.81
N THR A 92 0.96 -17.61 -9.13
CA THR A 92 2.26 -17.20 -9.69
C THR A 92 2.31 -15.70 -9.87
N VAL A 93 3.29 -15.04 -9.24
CA VAL A 93 3.62 -13.63 -9.49
C VAL A 93 4.23 -13.51 -10.90
N ILE A 94 3.58 -12.75 -11.77
CA ILE A 94 4.04 -12.51 -13.14
C ILE A 94 4.60 -11.10 -13.34
N HIS A 95 4.22 -10.15 -12.48
CA HIS A 95 4.77 -8.81 -12.45
C HIS A 95 4.91 -8.33 -11.01
N THR A 96 5.96 -7.56 -10.76
CA THR A 96 6.19 -6.86 -9.49
C THR A 96 6.62 -5.44 -9.82
N VAL A 97 5.90 -4.46 -9.27
CA VAL A 97 6.20 -3.04 -9.40
C VAL A 97 6.47 -2.46 -8.02
N ILE A 98 7.64 -1.85 -7.85
CA ILE A 98 8.00 -1.09 -6.65
C ILE A 98 7.50 0.34 -6.86
N LEU A 99 6.40 0.69 -6.19
CA LEU A 99 5.77 2.00 -6.25
C LEU A 99 6.53 3.03 -5.40
N ALA A 100 7.16 2.58 -4.33
CA ALA A 100 7.94 3.41 -3.42
C ALA A 100 9.04 2.59 -2.76
N GLY A 101 10.22 3.19 -2.59
CA GLY A 101 11.29 2.70 -1.71
C GLY A 101 11.47 3.62 -0.50
N ASP A 102 12.60 3.48 0.20
CA ASP A 102 12.97 4.38 1.30
C ASP A 102 12.99 5.84 0.80
N ASN A 103 12.15 6.69 1.41
CA ASN A 103 11.94 8.12 1.09
C ASN A 103 10.96 8.42 -0.06
N LEU A 104 9.74 7.93 0.07
CA LEU A 104 8.61 8.35 -0.77
C LEU A 104 8.36 9.87 -0.67
N LYS A 105 8.32 10.54 -1.82
CA LYS A 105 8.02 11.99 -1.94
C LYS A 105 6.66 12.27 -2.56
N GLU A 106 6.05 11.26 -3.18
CA GLU A 106 4.85 11.40 -4.00
C GLU A 106 3.64 10.79 -3.30
N ALA A 107 2.54 11.53 -3.31
CA ALA A 107 1.27 11.05 -2.78
C ALA A 107 0.46 10.27 -3.84
N ALA A 108 0.72 10.47 -5.12
CA ALA A 108 0.09 9.75 -6.22
C ALA A 108 1.08 8.75 -6.82
N LEU A 109 0.68 7.50 -6.96
CA LEU A 109 1.54 6.41 -7.40
C LEU A 109 0.83 5.60 -8.48
N SER A 110 1.58 5.00 -9.40
CA SER A 110 1.01 4.14 -10.45
C SER A 110 1.87 2.91 -10.72
N ALA A 111 1.23 1.76 -10.85
CA ALA A 111 1.86 0.52 -11.31
C ALA A 111 1.31 0.16 -12.68
N GLU A 112 2.21 -0.01 -13.64
CA GLU A 112 1.89 -0.43 -15.00
C GLU A 112 2.21 -1.92 -15.16
N PHE A 113 1.25 -2.66 -15.72
CA PHE A 113 1.36 -4.09 -16.00
C PHE A 113 1.10 -4.34 -17.48
N ASN A 114 2.08 -4.93 -18.16
CA ASN A 114 2.06 -5.07 -19.61
C ASN A 114 1.94 -6.54 -20.03
N ASN A 115 1.74 -6.79 -21.33
CA ASN A 115 1.67 -8.12 -21.91
C ASN A 115 0.57 -9.03 -21.32
N LEU A 116 -0.54 -8.44 -20.87
CA LEU A 116 -1.66 -9.19 -20.30
C LEU A 116 -2.39 -10.00 -21.37
N GLU A 117 -2.85 -11.19 -21.05
CA GLU A 117 -3.67 -12.01 -21.96
C GLU A 117 -5.15 -11.60 -21.88
N TYR A 118 -5.82 -11.64 -23.03
CA TYR A 118 -7.26 -11.43 -23.07
C TYR A 118 -8.01 -12.57 -22.37
N TYR A 119 -9.08 -12.21 -21.68
CA TYR A 119 -9.98 -13.16 -20.99
C TYR A 119 -9.27 -14.05 -19.95
N LYS A 120 -8.14 -13.59 -19.42
CA LYS A 120 -7.47 -14.23 -18.29
C LYS A 120 -7.65 -13.36 -17.06
N GLU A 121 -7.99 -14.02 -15.96
CA GLU A 121 -8.07 -13.42 -14.65
C GLU A 121 -6.68 -13.30 -14.03
N TYR A 122 -6.43 -12.12 -13.48
CA TYR A 122 -5.23 -11.81 -12.72
C TYR A 122 -5.64 -11.21 -11.38
N THR A 123 -4.84 -11.46 -10.35
CA THR A 123 -5.03 -10.87 -9.03
C THR A 123 -3.98 -9.80 -8.79
N LEU A 124 -4.41 -8.55 -8.62
CA LEU A 124 -3.59 -7.46 -8.15
C LEU A 124 -3.54 -7.49 -6.62
N SER A 125 -2.34 -7.65 -6.07
CA SER A 125 -2.05 -7.65 -4.64
C SER A 125 -1.09 -6.52 -4.33
N THR A 126 -1.43 -5.63 -3.40
CA THR A 126 -0.58 -4.48 -3.04
C THR A 126 -0.26 -4.49 -1.55
N LYS A 127 1.03 -4.32 -1.23
CA LYS A 127 1.55 -4.30 0.13
C LYS A 127 2.28 -2.99 0.41
N ILE A 128 2.09 -2.45 1.61
CA ILE A 128 2.84 -1.32 2.16
C ILE A 128 3.60 -1.78 3.42
N VAL A 129 4.84 -1.29 3.56
CA VAL A 129 5.66 -1.45 4.76
C VAL A 129 6.05 -0.07 5.26
N TYR A 130 5.77 0.20 6.53
CA TYR A 130 6.05 1.50 7.16
C TYR A 130 6.43 1.36 8.64
N ASP A 131 7.07 2.38 9.18
CA ASP A 131 7.39 2.50 10.62
C ASP A 131 6.85 3.82 11.18
N ARG A 132 6.12 3.72 12.31
CA ARG A 132 5.51 4.85 13.03
C ARG A 132 6.30 5.30 14.26
N GLY A 133 7.46 4.68 14.53
CA GLY A 133 8.27 4.85 15.73
C GLY A 133 8.35 3.60 16.61
N ASN A 134 7.77 2.47 16.18
CA ASN A 134 7.72 1.21 16.93
C ASN A 134 8.22 0.01 16.11
N GLY A 135 8.90 0.25 14.99
CA GLY A 135 9.33 -0.77 14.06
C GLY A 135 8.32 -1.02 12.94
N ASP A 136 8.64 -2.02 12.12
CA ASP A 136 7.98 -2.21 10.82
C ASP A 136 6.60 -2.85 10.96
N VAL A 137 5.63 -2.23 10.29
CA VAL A 137 4.30 -2.75 10.09
C VAL A 137 4.11 -3.04 8.60
N THR A 138 3.58 -4.23 8.30
CA THR A 138 3.15 -4.63 6.96
C THR A 138 1.63 -4.59 6.90
N GLU A 139 1.08 -3.93 5.89
CA GLU A 139 -0.35 -4.02 5.56
C GLU A 139 -0.53 -4.37 4.09
N THR A 140 -1.59 -5.13 3.80
CA THR A 140 -1.95 -5.56 2.45
C THR A 140 -3.33 -5.00 2.14
N LEU A 141 -3.49 -4.39 0.96
CA LEU A 141 -4.79 -3.94 0.47
C LEU A 141 -5.64 -5.15 0.04
N GLU A 142 -6.96 -4.96 0.00
CA GLU A 142 -7.87 -5.93 -0.59
C GLU A 142 -7.50 -6.23 -2.05
N ASN A 143 -7.36 -7.52 -2.37
CA ASN A 143 -7.00 -7.98 -3.70
C ASN A 143 -8.05 -7.54 -4.73
N GLN A 144 -7.59 -7.15 -5.92
CA GLN A 144 -8.47 -6.79 -7.04
C GLN A 144 -8.32 -7.76 -8.21
N ASN A 145 -9.43 -8.09 -8.86
CA ASN A 145 -9.41 -8.87 -10.10
C ASN A 145 -9.18 -7.97 -11.32
N ILE A 146 -8.16 -8.29 -12.11
CA ILE A 146 -7.84 -7.63 -13.37
C ILE A 146 -8.07 -8.63 -14.50
N GLN A 147 -8.84 -8.24 -15.50
CA GLN A 147 -9.08 -9.01 -16.72
C GLN A 147 -9.30 -8.04 -17.87
N LEU A 148 -8.65 -8.32 -19.00
CA LEU A 148 -8.85 -7.58 -20.24
C LEU A 148 -9.88 -8.28 -21.11
N ASP A 149 -11.03 -7.63 -21.30
CA ASP A 149 -12.11 -8.11 -22.14
C ASP A 149 -12.16 -7.31 -23.44
N LEU A 150 -12.00 -7.97 -24.60
CA LEU A 150 -12.16 -7.27 -25.87
C LEU A 150 -13.59 -6.76 -26.03
N LYS A 151 -13.71 -5.52 -26.49
CA LYS A 151 -15.02 -4.95 -26.85
C LYS A 151 -15.59 -5.74 -28.02
N LYS A 152 -16.84 -6.17 -27.89
CA LYS A 152 -17.60 -6.75 -29.00
C LYS A 152 -17.82 -5.68 -30.05
N ILE A 153 -17.44 -5.97 -31.30
CA ILE A 153 -17.77 -5.12 -32.45
C ILE A 153 -19.12 -5.57 -33.00
N GLU A 154 -20.08 -4.64 -33.09
CA GLU A 154 -21.36 -4.87 -33.75
C GLU A 154 -21.36 -4.17 -35.11
N ILE A 155 -21.57 -4.91 -36.19
CA ILE A 155 -21.78 -4.35 -37.52
C ILE A 155 -23.29 -4.15 -37.70
N LYS A 156 -23.70 -2.90 -37.92
CA LYS A 156 -25.11 -2.51 -38.16
C LYS A 156 -25.23 -1.85 -39.53
N ASN A 157 -26.45 -1.82 -40.08
CA ASN A 157 -26.75 -1.24 -41.39
C ASN A 157 -25.96 -1.90 -42.53
N ILE A 158 -25.95 -3.22 -42.56
CA ILE A 158 -25.41 -3.97 -43.70
C ILE A 158 -26.42 -3.84 -44.85
N ASN A 159 -26.08 -3.05 -45.86
CA ASN A 159 -26.94 -2.83 -47.03
C ASN A 159 -27.06 -4.09 -47.90
N GLN A 160 -25.97 -4.85 -48.00
CA GLN A 160 -25.92 -6.10 -48.76
C GLN A 160 -24.86 -7.02 -48.15
N THR A 161 -25.17 -8.31 -48.08
CA THR A 161 -24.16 -9.37 -47.94
C THR A 161 -24.15 -10.15 -49.24
N SER A 162 -22.97 -10.51 -49.72
CA SER A 162 -22.81 -11.42 -50.84
C SER A 162 -21.81 -12.50 -50.46
N LEU A 163 -22.09 -13.73 -50.86
CA LEU A 163 -21.15 -14.84 -50.79
C LEU A 163 -20.49 -14.93 -52.16
N ILE A 164 -19.16 -14.99 -52.20
CA ILE A 164 -18.39 -15.15 -53.42
C ILE A 164 -17.87 -16.59 -53.42
N SER A 165 -18.11 -17.32 -54.51
CA SER A 165 -17.48 -18.61 -54.73
C SER A 165 -16.13 -18.40 -55.38
N VAL A 166 -15.10 -19.00 -54.79
CA VAL A 166 -13.78 -19.10 -55.40
C VAL A 166 -13.60 -20.46 -56.04
N ASP A 167 -13.01 -20.49 -57.24
CA ASP A 167 -12.60 -21.74 -57.88
C ASP A 167 -11.37 -22.36 -57.18
N ALA A 168 -10.95 -23.52 -57.66
CA ALA A 168 -9.80 -24.24 -57.10
C ALA A 168 -8.47 -23.49 -57.25
N ASP A 169 -8.40 -22.51 -58.14
CA ASP A 169 -7.23 -21.67 -58.41
C ASP A 169 -7.28 -20.33 -57.66
N GLY A 170 -8.36 -20.08 -56.89
CA GLY A 170 -8.54 -18.89 -56.06
C GLY A 170 -9.13 -17.69 -56.78
N ASN A 171 -9.71 -17.87 -57.97
CA ASN A 171 -10.37 -16.78 -58.69
C ASN A 171 -11.83 -16.62 -58.25
N GLU A 172 -12.24 -15.37 -58.05
CA GLU A 172 -13.63 -14.99 -57.74
C GLU A 172 -14.50 -15.05 -59.00
N SER A 173 -15.70 -15.62 -58.90
CA SER A 173 -16.74 -15.60 -59.96
C SER A 173 -17.96 -14.80 -59.55
#